data_AF-A0A426YAX0-F1
#
_entry.id   AF-A0A426YAX0-F1
#
_cell.length_a   1.000
_cell.length_b   1.000
_cell.length_c   1.000
_cell.angle_alpha   90.00
_cell.angle_beta   90.00
_cell.angle_gamma   90.00
#
_symmetry.space_group_name_H-M   'P 1'
#
loop_
_entity.id
_entity.type
_entity.pdbx_description
1 polymer ?
#
loop_
_entity_poly.entity_id
_entity_poly.type
_entity_poly.pdbx_seq_one_letter_code
_entity_poly.pdbx_strand_id
1 'polypeptide(L)'
;MLGLSILLLVGVLNWDDCLSEKSAWDTLSWFAVLVGMASQLTNLGIVTWMSNCVAKYLQSFSLSWPAALGVLQASYFLIHYLFASQTGHVGALYSAFLAMHLAAGVPGALAALALAYNTNLFGSLTHYSSGQAAVYYGAGYVELPDVFRLGFIVAVANALIWGVVGTFWWKFLRLY
;
A
#
# COMPACT_ATOMS: atom_id res chain seq x y z
N MET A 1 -6.88 -14.84 15.11
CA MET A 1 -8.04 -15.43 15.82
C MET A 1 -7.75 -16.82 16.36
N LEU A 2 -7.37 -17.81 15.54
CA LEU A 2 -7.06 -19.17 16.03
C LEU A 2 -6.04 -19.22 17.19
N GLY A 3 -4.94 -18.44 17.10
CA GLY A 3 -3.94 -18.38 18.17
C GLY A 3 -4.52 -17.89 19.51
N LEU A 4 -5.27 -16.78 19.49
CA LEU A 4 -5.94 -16.25 20.69
C LEU A 4 -6.95 -17.27 21.26
N SER A 5 -7.73 -17.94 20.39
CA SER A 5 -8.67 -18.97 20.81
C SER A 5 -7.99 -20.14 21.51
N ILE A 6 -6.83 -20.60 21.01
CA ILE A 6 -6.05 -21.67 21.66
C ILE A 6 -5.51 -21.21 23.02
N LEU A 7 -4.98 -19.98 23.12
CA LEU A 7 -4.46 -19.43 24.39
C LEU A 7 -5.54 -19.34 25.47
N LEU A 8 -6.76 -18.95 25.09
CA LEU A 8 -7.93 -18.92 25.99
C LEU A 8 -8.38 -20.34 26.37
N LEU A 9 -8.42 -21.28 25.41
CA LEU A 9 -8.85 -22.66 25.66
C LEU A 9 -7.90 -23.42 26.59
N VAL A 10 -6.59 -23.20 26.45
CA VAL A 10 -5.54 -23.82 27.27
C VAL A 10 -5.38 -23.09 28.62
N GLY A 11 -6.03 -21.94 28.81
CA GLY A 11 -5.97 -21.15 30.04
C GLY A 11 -4.65 -20.40 30.24
N VAL A 12 -3.86 -20.20 29.17
CA VAL A 12 -2.63 -19.38 29.20
C VAL A 12 -2.99 -17.90 29.35
N LEU A 13 -4.08 -17.49 28.70
CA LEU A 13 -4.69 -16.18 28.87
C LEU A 13 -6.11 -16.35 29.39
N ASN A 14 -6.56 -15.40 30.21
CA ASN A 14 -7.95 -15.23 30.57
C ASN A 14 -8.57 -14.03 29.79
N TRP A 15 -9.87 -13.84 29.93
CA TRP A 15 -10.57 -12.76 29.23
C TRP A 15 -10.18 -11.37 29.74
N ASP A 16 -9.89 -11.22 31.03
CA ASP A 16 -9.46 -9.96 31.62
C ASP A 16 -8.07 -9.54 31.10
N ASP A 17 -7.17 -10.49 30.85
CA ASP A 17 -5.89 -10.24 30.18
C ASP A 17 -6.12 -9.57 28.81
N CYS A 18 -7.08 -10.09 28.03
CA CYS A 18 -7.44 -9.54 26.72
C CYS A 18 -8.07 -8.14 26.82
N LEU A 19 -8.93 -7.90 27.81
CA LEU A 19 -9.55 -6.60 28.04
C LEU A 19 -8.52 -5.56 28.53
N SER A 20 -7.52 -5.99 29.30
CA SER A 20 -6.49 -5.13 29.87
C SER A 20 -5.36 -4.76 28.90
N GLU A 21 -5.27 -5.44 27.76
CA GLU A 21 -4.25 -5.21 26.72
C GLU A 21 -4.55 -3.93 25.90
N LYS A 22 -4.32 -2.77 26.52
CA LYS A 22 -4.70 -1.46 25.98
C LYS A 22 -4.07 -1.12 24.63
N SER A 23 -2.85 -1.60 24.35
CA SER A 23 -2.15 -1.32 23.08
C SER A 23 -2.88 -1.96 21.89
N ALA A 24 -3.40 -3.17 22.07
CA ALA A 24 -4.20 -3.84 21.04
C ALA A 24 -5.50 -3.08 20.74
N TRP A 25 -6.20 -2.63 21.78
CA TRP A 25 -7.44 -1.85 21.64
C TRP A 25 -7.22 -0.47 21.02
N ASP A 26 -6.14 0.21 21.40
CA ASP A 26 -5.77 1.50 20.80
C ASP A 26 -5.52 1.34 19.31
N THR A 27 -4.65 0.39 18.93
CA THR A 27 -4.34 0.07 17.53
C THR A 27 -5.59 -0.31 16.74
N LEU A 28 -6.44 -1.18 17.29
CA LEU A 28 -7.69 -1.58 16.65
C LEU A 28 -8.61 -0.37 16.38
N SER A 29 -8.74 0.52 17.36
CA SER A 29 -9.69 1.63 17.31
C SER A 29 -9.32 2.66 16.24
N TRP A 30 -8.10 3.18 16.26
CA TRP A 30 -7.72 4.22 15.29
C TRP A 30 -7.57 3.62 13.88
N PHE A 31 -7.05 2.40 13.75
CA PHE A 31 -6.88 1.74 12.45
C PHE A 31 -8.23 1.45 11.79
N ALA A 32 -9.22 0.95 12.55
CA ALA A 32 -10.56 0.67 12.02
C ALA A 32 -11.24 1.94 11.49
N VAL A 33 -11.11 3.07 12.19
CA VAL A 33 -11.67 4.35 11.74
C VAL A 33 -11.03 4.81 10.43
N LEU A 34 -9.70 4.77 10.33
CA LEU A 34 -9.01 5.19 9.10
C LEU A 34 -9.35 4.28 7.90
N VAL A 35 -9.37 2.96 8.10
CA VAL A 35 -9.76 2.00 7.05
C VAL A 35 -11.22 2.21 6.63
N GLY A 36 -12.11 2.45 7.59
CA GLY A 36 -13.52 2.76 7.33
C GLY A 36 -13.69 4.01 6.45
N MET A 37 -13.00 5.10 6.78
CA MET A 37 -13.05 6.34 5.98
C MET A 37 -12.52 6.13 4.55
N ALA A 38 -11.37 5.44 4.40
CA ALA A 38 -10.80 5.14 3.10
C ALA A 38 -11.73 4.26 2.24
N SER A 39 -12.40 3.28 2.86
CA SER A 39 -13.40 2.45 2.17
C SER A 39 -14.58 3.28 1.68
N GLN A 40 -15.07 4.25 2.47
CA GLN A 40 -16.18 5.11 2.05
C GLN A 40 -15.81 6.03 0.89
N LEU A 41 -14.60 6.63 0.89
CA LEU A 41 -14.11 7.41 -0.26
C LEU A 41 -14.10 6.59 -1.55
N THR A 42 -13.78 5.30 -1.45
CA THR A 42 -13.81 4.37 -2.57
C THR A 42 -15.24 4.07 -3.02
N ASN A 43 -16.11 3.69 -2.08
CA ASN A 43 -17.51 3.31 -2.36
C ASN A 43 -18.33 4.47 -2.93
N LEU A 44 -18.04 5.70 -2.50
CA LEU A 44 -18.69 6.92 -3.02
C LEU A 44 -18.16 7.32 -4.41
N GLY A 45 -17.19 6.59 -4.97
CA GLY A 45 -16.68 6.80 -6.33
C GLY A 45 -15.68 7.95 -6.49
N ILE A 46 -15.25 8.59 -5.39
CA ILE A 46 -14.29 9.70 -5.41
C ILE A 46 -12.96 9.21 -5.99
N VAL A 47 -12.52 8.02 -5.58
CA VAL A 47 -11.27 7.41 -6.07
C VAL A 47 -11.32 7.15 -7.59
N THR A 48 -12.44 6.60 -8.08
CA THR A 48 -12.67 6.34 -9.51
C THR A 48 -12.70 7.63 -10.31
N TRP A 49 -13.44 8.64 -9.84
CA TRP A 49 -13.52 9.95 -10.49
C TRP A 49 -12.13 10.60 -10.62
N MET A 50 -11.35 10.62 -9.53
CA MET A 50 -10.00 11.18 -9.52
C MET A 50 -9.07 10.41 -10.47
N SER A 51 -9.13 9.09 -10.47
CA SER A 51 -8.32 8.25 -11.36
C SER A 51 -8.62 8.52 -12.84
N ASN A 52 -9.89 8.75 -13.20
CA ASN A 52 -10.29 9.09 -14.55
C ASN A 52 -9.77 10.47 -14.99
N CYS A 53 -9.73 11.45 -14.09
CA CYS A 53 -9.14 12.77 -14.37
C CYS A 53 -7.64 12.65 -14.68
N VAL A 54 -6.91 11.88 -13.86
CA VAL A 54 -5.47 11.63 -14.06
C VAL A 54 -5.20 10.87 -15.35
N ALA A 55 -6.01 9.84 -15.66
CA ALA A 55 -5.88 9.07 -16.90
C ALA A 55 -5.96 9.95 -18.16
N LYS A 56 -6.93 10.86 -18.21
CA LYS A 56 -7.10 11.81 -19.32
C LYS A 56 -5.90 12.75 -19.47
N TYR A 57 -5.36 13.19 -18.34
CA TYR A 57 -4.20 14.08 -18.33
C TYR A 57 -2.92 13.36 -18.76
N LEU A 58 -2.74 12.08 -18.39
CA LEU A 58 -1.61 11.28 -18.85
C LEU A 58 -1.64 11.00 -20.36
N GLN A 59 -2.84 10.81 -20.93
CA GLN A 59 -2.99 10.62 -22.38
C GLN A 59 -2.56 11.85 -23.19
N SER A 60 -2.65 13.07 -22.65
CA SER A 60 -2.25 14.28 -23.37
C SER A 60 -0.73 14.44 -23.48
N PHE A 61 0.06 13.81 -22.59
CA PHE A 61 1.52 13.93 -22.59
C PHE A 61 2.24 13.09 -23.65
N SER A 62 1.55 12.22 -24.38
CA SER A 62 2.14 11.37 -25.44
C SER A 62 3.41 10.61 -24.99
N LEU A 63 3.43 10.13 -23.74
CA LEU A 63 4.57 9.44 -23.15
C LEU A 63 4.79 8.07 -23.80
N SER A 64 6.04 7.65 -23.89
CA SER A 64 6.37 6.25 -24.19
C SER A 64 5.89 5.34 -23.06
N TRP A 65 5.53 4.09 -23.37
CA TRP A 65 5.02 3.16 -22.35
C TRP A 65 5.96 2.97 -21.14
N PRO A 66 7.31 2.95 -21.27
CA PRO A 66 8.19 2.85 -20.10
C PRO A 66 8.14 4.09 -19.22
N ALA A 67 8.04 5.28 -19.84
CA ALA A 67 7.91 6.53 -19.09
C ALA A 67 6.55 6.60 -18.37
N ALA A 68 5.47 6.19 -19.04
CA ALA A 68 4.14 6.11 -18.45
C ALA A 68 4.10 5.11 -17.28
N LEU A 69 4.73 3.92 -17.42
CA LEU A 69 4.90 2.95 -16.34
C LEU A 69 5.59 3.59 -15.13
N GLY A 70 6.71 4.28 -15.34
CA GLY A 70 7.44 4.94 -14.24
C GLY A 70 6.59 5.97 -13.51
N VAL A 71 5.91 6.86 -14.25
CA VAL A 71 5.05 7.90 -13.66
C VAL A 71 3.86 7.30 -12.90
N LEU A 72 3.18 6.31 -13.50
CA LEU A 72 2.04 5.65 -12.88
C LEU A 72 2.45 4.85 -11.62
N GLN A 73 3.57 4.13 -11.65
CA GLN A 73 4.07 3.41 -10.48
C GLN A 73 4.48 4.35 -9.35
N ALA A 74 5.16 5.45 -9.66
CA ALA A 74 5.50 6.48 -8.67
C ALA A 74 4.25 7.12 -8.06
N SER A 75 3.25 7.42 -8.90
CA SER A 75 1.98 8.01 -8.45
C SER A 75 1.19 7.06 -7.56
N TYR A 76 1.11 5.78 -7.94
CA TYR A 76 0.48 4.73 -7.14
C TYR A 76 1.17 4.59 -5.77
N PHE A 77 2.50 4.60 -5.77
CA PHE A 77 3.29 4.52 -4.54
C PHE A 77 3.07 5.72 -3.60
N LEU A 78 3.12 6.94 -4.13
CA LEU A 78 3.02 8.17 -3.34
C LEU A 78 1.59 8.43 -2.84
N ILE A 79 0.56 8.07 -3.60
CA ILE A 79 -0.83 8.18 -3.13
C ILE A 79 -1.06 7.35 -1.86
N HIS A 80 -0.24 6.35 -1.59
CA HIS A 80 -0.37 5.54 -0.39
C HIS A 80 -0.20 6.34 0.92
N TYR A 81 0.45 7.51 0.90
CA TYR A 81 0.44 8.42 2.06
C TYR A 81 -0.98 8.83 2.50
N LEU A 82 -1.96 8.74 1.61
CA LEU A 82 -3.38 9.05 1.87
C LEU A 82 -4.20 7.81 2.29
N PHE A 83 -3.59 6.62 2.34
CA PHE A 83 -4.28 5.37 2.66
C PHE A 83 -3.72 4.75 3.94
N ALA A 84 -4.62 4.25 4.79
CA ALA A 84 -4.28 3.53 6.01
C ALA A 84 -4.24 2.01 5.85
N SER A 85 -4.28 1.50 4.63
CA SER A 85 -4.29 0.05 4.41
C SER A 85 -3.82 -0.27 3.00
N GLN A 86 -2.88 -1.21 2.88
CA GLN A 86 -2.49 -1.80 1.60
C GLN A 86 -3.69 -2.43 0.91
N THR A 87 -4.50 -3.21 1.64
CA THR A 87 -5.71 -3.83 1.11
C THR A 87 -6.72 -2.79 0.64
N GLY A 88 -6.93 -1.74 1.45
CA GLY A 88 -7.81 -0.63 1.08
C GLY A 88 -7.35 0.09 -0.19
N HIS A 89 -6.04 0.37 -0.29
CA HIS A 89 -5.43 0.98 -1.47
C HIS A 89 -5.61 0.09 -2.71
N VAL A 90 -5.34 -1.22 -2.61
CA VAL A 90 -5.53 -2.16 -3.73
C VAL A 90 -7.00 -2.20 -4.17
N GLY A 91 -7.92 -2.35 -3.23
CA GLY A 91 -9.36 -2.39 -3.54
C GLY A 91 -9.84 -1.11 -4.24
N ALA A 92 -9.25 0.03 -3.93
CA ALA A 92 -9.64 1.33 -4.47
C ALA A 92 -9.01 1.66 -5.81
N LEU A 93 -7.71 1.38 -5.98
CA LEU A 93 -6.89 1.97 -7.03
C LEU A 93 -6.32 0.96 -8.03
N TYR A 94 -6.21 -0.32 -7.67
CA TYR A 94 -5.48 -1.29 -8.48
C TYR A 94 -6.08 -1.43 -9.89
N SER A 95 -7.40 -1.60 -9.99
CA SER A 95 -8.09 -1.78 -11.28
C SER A 95 -7.96 -0.55 -12.17
N ALA A 96 -8.13 0.65 -11.61
CA ALA A 96 -8.00 1.90 -12.33
C ALA A 96 -6.57 2.13 -12.83
N PHE A 97 -5.56 1.91 -11.98
CA PHE A 97 -4.16 2.03 -12.38
C PHE A 97 -3.77 0.98 -13.41
N LEU A 98 -4.25 -0.26 -13.29
CA LEU A 98 -4.00 -1.29 -14.30
C LEU A 98 -4.59 -0.87 -15.65
N ALA A 99 -5.82 -0.36 -15.69
CA ALA A 99 -6.43 0.16 -16.91
C ALA A 99 -5.61 1.30 -17.54
N MET A 100 -5.09 2.23 -16.72
CA MET A 100 -4.20 3.30 -17.19
C MET A 100 -2.89 2.78 -17.79
N HIS A 101 -2.27 1.77 -17.17
CA HIS A 101 -1.06 1.14 -17.71
C HIS A 101 -1.32 0.49 -19.08
N LEU A 102 -2.42 -0.27 -19.20
CA LEU A 102 -2.80 -0.93 -20.45
C LEU A 102 -3.09 0.10 -21.56
N ALA A 103 -3.81 1.18 -21.22
CA ALA A 103 -4.09 2.26 -22.16
C ALA A 103 -2.82 3.00 -22.61
N ALA A 104 -1.78 3.04 -21.77
CA ALA A 104 -0.47 3.58 -22.11
C ALA A 104 0.45 2.60 -22.88
N GLY A 105 -0.05 1.40 -23.23
CA GLY A 105 0.69 0.40 -24.00
C GLY A 105 1.69 -0.43 -23.19
N VAL A 106 1.59 -0.42 -21.86
CA VAL A 106 2.43 -1.26 -21.00
C VAL A 106 2.03 -2.73 -21.15
N PRO A 107 2.98 -3.68 -21.28
CA PRO A 107 2.67 -5.12 -21.30
C PRO A 107 1.86 -5.55 -20.08
N GLY A 108 0.75 -6.27 -20.30
CA GLY A 108 -0.23 -6.51 -19.24
C GLY A 108 0.30 -7.29 -18.03
N ALA A 109 1.14 -8.30 -18.26
CA ALA A 109 1.77 -9.07 -17.18
C ALA A 109 2.71 -8.19 -16.35
N LEU A 110 3.53 -7.35 -17.02
CA LEU A 110 4.40 -6.39 -16.34
C LEU A 110 3.60 -5.39 -15.51
N ALA A 111 2.53 -4.82 -16.06
CA ALA A 111 1.69 -3.84 -15.36
C ALA A 111 1.06 -4.43 -14.08
N ALA A 112 0.47 -5.63 -14.19
CA ALA A 112 -0.16 -6.31 -13.05
C ALA A 112 0.86 -6.65 -11.96
N LEU A 113 1.98 -7.27 -12.34
CA LEU A 113 3.02 -7.64 -11.38
C LEU A 113 3.67 -6.42 -10.74
N ALA A 114 3.99 -5.37 -11.51
CA ALA A 114 4.58 -4.14 -10.99
C ALA A 114 3.67 -3.48 -9.95
N LEU A 115 2.36 -3.39 -10.20
CA LEU A 115 1.40 -2.90 -9.20
C LEU A 115 1.37 -3.78 -7.93
N ALA A 116 1.33 -5.11 -8.10
CA ALA A 116 1.33 -6.02 -6.97
C ALA A 116 2.61 -5.90 -6.11
N TYR A 117 3.78 -5.76 -6.73
CA TYR A 117 5.03 -5.54 -6.01
C TYR A 117 5.02 -4.19 -5.30
N ASN A 118 4.64 -3.12 -6.01
CA ASN A 118 4.55 -1.77 -5.47
C ASN A 118 3.68 -1.72 -4.19
N THR A 119 2.55 -2.45 -4.18
CA THR A 119 1.71 -2.59 -2.99
C THR A 119 2.45 -3.08 -1.75
N ASN A 120 3.39 -4.00 -1.93
CA ASN A 120 4.17 -4.51 -0.81
C ASN A 120 5.23 -3.51 -0.35
N LEU A 121 5.81 -2.75 -1.28
CA LEU A 121 6.92 -1.83 -1.01
C LEU A 121 6.49 -0.58 -0.23
N PHE A 122 5.24 -0.12 -0.39
CA PHE A 122 4.76 1.06 0.32
C PHE A 122 4.27 0.79 1.75
N GLY A 123 4.34 -0.47 2.22
CA GLY A 123 3.83 -0.90 3.52
C GLY A 123 4.58 -0.38 4.76
N SER A 124 5.68 0.35 4.54
CA SER A 124 6.51 0.96 5.59
C SER A 124 6.61 2.47 5.46
N LEU A 125 5.76 3.11 4.65
CA LEU A 125 5.83 4.56 4.41
C LEU A 125 5.44 5.40 5.62
N THR A 126 4.41 4.96 6.32
CA THR A 126 3.82 5.64 7.47
C THR A 126 3.46 4.61 8.53
N HIS A 127 3.24 5.07 9.76
CA HIS A 127 2.77 4.22 10.87
C HIS A 127 1.41 3.56 10.58
N TYR A 128 0.63 4.09 9.64
CA TYR A 128 -0.66 3.55 9.24
C TYR A 128 -0.68 2.85 7.89
N SER A 129 0.44 2.80 7.16
CA SER A 129 0.48 2.27 5.80
C SER A 129 0.06 0.79 5.71
N SER A 130 0.30 0.03 6.76
CA SER A 130 -0.05 -1.39 6.85
C SER A 130 -0.44 -1.79 8.26
N GLY A 131 -1.09 -2.94 8.41
CA GLY A 131 -1.39 -3.48 9.74
C GLY A 131 -0.11 -3.79 10.53
N GLN A 132 0.95 -4.23 9.86
CA GLN A 132 2.25 -4.46 10.46
C GLN A 132 2.87 -3.15 10.96
N ALA A 133 2.85 -2.08 10.15
CA ALA A 133 3.35 -0.77 10.53
C ALA A 133 2.60 -0.21 11.76
N ALA A 134 1.29 -0.39 11.80
CA ALA A 134 0.46 0.04 12.93
C ALA A 134 0.86 -0.67 14.23
N VAL A 135 1.10 -1.99 14.17
CA VAL A 135 1.55 -2.77 15.33
C VAL A 135 2.96 -2.36 15.78
N TYR A 136 3.91 -2.20 14.86
CA TYR A 136 5.27 -1.79 15.22
C TYR A 136 5.31 -0.40 15.87
N TYR A 137 4.53 0.55 15.35
CA TYR A 137 4.43 1.87 15.93
C TYR A 137 3.69 1.86 17.27
N GLY A 138 2.58 1.11 17.37
CA GLY A 138 1.79 0.96 18.60
C GLY A 138 2.52 0.32 19.77
N ALA A 139 3.67 -0.31 19.53
CA ALA A 139 4.56 -0.83 20.58
C ALA A 139 5.30 0.27 21.35
N GLY A 140 5.32 1.52 20.87
CA GLY A 140 5.86 2.67 21.58
C GLY A 140 7.39 2.81 21.59
N TYR A 141 8.12 2.00 20.80
CA TYR A 141 9.59 2.04 20.72
C TYR A 141 10.15 3.01 19.67
N VAL A 142 9.31 3.54 18.77
CA VAL A 142 9.76 4.36 17.63
C VAL A 142 8.96 5.67 17.62
N GLU A 143 9.66 6.80 17.55
CA GLU A 143 9.01 8.10 17.47
C GLU A 143 8.41 8.34 16.07
N LEU A 144 7.32 9.11 16.02
CA LEU A 144 6.64 9.43 14.77
C LEU A 144 7.55 10.03 13.68
N PRO A 145 8.46 10.99 13.98
CA PRO A 145 9.38 11.52 12.97
C PRO A 145 10.31 10.45 12.39
N ASP A 146 10.76 9.49 13.21
CA ASP A 146 11.63 8.41 12.76
C ASP A 146 10.90 7.45 11.84
N VAL A 147 9.62 7.16 12.09
CA VAL A 147 8.80 6.35 11.18
C VAL A 147 8.76 6.97 9.78
N PHE A 148 8.50 8.28 9.68
CA PHE A 148 8.45 8.96 8.38
C PHE A 148 9.84 9.04 7.73
N ARG A 149 10.89 9.32 8.51
CA ARG A 149 12.26 9.39 8.01
C ARG A 149 12.73 8.05 7.46
N LEU A 150 12.54 6.98 8.23
CA LEU A 150 12.89 5.62 7.81
C LEU A 150 12.03 5.16 6.64
N GLY A 151 10.73 5.46 6.66
CA GLY A 151 9.81 5.16 5.56
C GLY A 151 10.26 5.79 4.25
N PHE A 152 10.70 7.06 4.27
CA PHE A 152 11.26 7.72 3.10
C PHE A 152 12.59 7.09 2.62
N ILE A 153 13.50 6.79 3.54
CA ILE A 153 14.78 6.12 3.19
C ILE A 153 14.52 4.77 2.52
N VAL A 154 13.63 3.96 3.09
CA VAL A 154 13.25 2.66 2.54
C VAL A 154 12.52 2.80 1.20
N ALA A 155 11.68 3.82 1.04
CA ALA A 155 11.03 4.12 -0.24
C ALA A 155 12.05 4.40 -1.35
N VAL A 156 13.05 5.24 -1.09
CA VAL A 156 14.12 5.53 -2.05
C VAL A 156 14.94 4.27 -2.36
N ALA A 157 15.29 3.49 -1.35
CA ALA A 157 16.00 2.23 -1.55
C ALA A 157 15.19 1.25 -2.42
N ASN A 158 13.90 1.09 -2.14
CA ASN A 158 12.99 0.25 -2.92
C ASN A 158 12.88 0.76 -4.37
N ALA A 159 12.73 2.07 -4.58
CA ALA A 159 12.66 2.65 -5.91
C ALA A 159 13.93 2.37 -6.73
N LEU A 160 15.11 2.45 -6.11
CA LEU A 160 16.38 2.14 -6.78
C LEU A 160 16.52 0.64 -7.09
N ILE A 161 16.22 -0.22 -6.12
CA ILE A 161 16.34 -1.68 -6.29
C ILE A 161 15.37 -2.14 -7.38
N TRP A 162 14.10 -1.77 -7.31
CA TRP A 162 13.09 -2.22 -8.28
C TRP A 162 13.20 -1.50 -9.63
N GLY A 163 13.58 -0.22 -9.62
CA GLY A 163 13.79 0.55 -10.85
C GLY A 163 15.00 0.08 -11.64
N VAL A 164 16.10 -0.31 -10.98
CA VAL A 164 17.32 -0.78 -11.65
C VAL A 164 17.32 -2.30 -11.76
N VAL A 165 17.43 -3.02 -10.64
CA VAL A 165 17.56 -4.49 -10.65
C VAL A 165 16.28 -5.14 -11.16
N GLY A 166 15.12 -4.63 -10.73
CA GLY A 166 13.82 -5.15 -11.16
C GLY A 166 13.61 -5.04 -12.68
N THR A 167 13.96 -3.91 -13.30
CA THR A 167 13.80 -3.75 -14.75
C THR A 167 14.70 -4.70 -15.54
N PHE A 168 15.98 -4.83 -15.18
CA PHE A 168 16.87 -5.83 -15.79
C PHE A 168 16.34 -7.26 -15.63
N TRP A 169 15.85 -7.60 -14.43
CA TRP A 169 15.32 -8.92 -14.13
C TRP A 169 14.05 -9.23 -14.93
N TRP A 170 13.12 -8.29 -15.02
CA TRP A 170 11.89 -8.45 -15.79
C TRP A 170 12.15 -8.61 -17.28
N LYS A 171 13.15 -7.90 -17.82
CA LYS A 171 13.60 -8.10 -19.20
C LYS A 171 14.19 -9.50 -19.41
N PHE A 172 15.01 -9.98 -18.48
CA PHE A 172 15.55 -11.35 -18.52
C PHE A 172 14.44 -12.40 -18.52
N LEU A 173 13.39 -12.20 -17.72
CA LEU A 173 12.20 -13.04 -17.67
C LEU A 173 11.24 -12.87 -18.87
N ARG A 174 11.57 -11.99 -19.84
CA ARG A 174 10.74 -11.68 -21.01
C ARG A 174 9.34 -11.16 -20.66
N LEU A 175 9.23 -10.39 -19.58
CA LEU A 175 7.99 -9.69 -19.24
C LEU A 175 7.73 -8.46 -20.12
N TYR A 176 8.78 -7.97 -20.79
CA TYR A 176 8.74 -6.97 -21.85
C TYR A 176 9.99 -7.06 -22.74
#